data_AF-A0A7G2JZS9-F1
#
_entry.id   AF-A0A7G2JZS9-F1
#
_cell.length_a   1.000
_cell.length_b   1.000
_cell.length_c   1.000
_cell.angle_alpha   90.00
_cell.angle_beta   90.00
_cell.angle_gamma   90.00
#
_symmetry.space_group_name_H-M   'P 1'
#
loop_
_entity.id
_entity.type
_entity.pdbx_description
1 polymer ?
#
loop_
_entity_poly.entity_id
_entity_poly.type
_entity_poly.pdbx_seq_one_letter_code
_entity_poly.pdbx_strand_id
1 'polypeptide(L)'
;PSWNQFLQACQEGIDEYNNKHEHRELGGMTPAQKRRQLMEKMNPDDLVFVTPVEARDLFRPSTLRVAQRGWLQLFNNYYFSTKLLDVDGQKVQVMFDIHDPSQVIVRKQDGTFVCYAELDGNKRDAFPMPFVEKTRQERHARRAK
;
A
#
# COMPACT_ATOMS: atom_id res chain seq x y z
N PRO A 1 10.38 26.17 4.00
CA PRO A 1 9.96 24.99 4.80
C PRO A 1 10.27 23.72 3.99
N SER A 2 10.68 22.63 4.64
CA SER A 2 10.71 21.32 4.00
C SER A 2 9.29 20.80 3.78
N TRP A 3 9.13 19.80 2.91
CA TRP A 3 7.85 19.12 2.74
C TRP A 3 7.30 18.58 4.07
N ASN A 4 8.16 18.00 4.90
CA ASN A 4 7.77 17.50 6.22
C ASN A 4 7.34 18.63 7.17
N GLN A 5 8.00 19.79 7.12
CA GLN A 5 7.58 20.96 7.92
C GLN A 5 6.21 21.48 7.49
N PHE A 6 5.90 21.45 6.20
CA PHE A 6 4.57 21.80 5.71
C PHE A 6 3.50 20.82 6.20
N LEU A 7 3.74 19.50 6.04
CA LEU A 7 2.82 18.47 6.54
C LEU A 7 2.57 18.58 8.03
N GLN A 8 3.63 18.86 8.81
CA GLN A 8 3.50 19.09 10.24
C GLN A 8 2.61 20.30 10.55
N ALA A 9 2.82 21.44 9.89
CA ALA A 9 2.00 22.63 10.11
C ALA A 9 0.52 22.39 9.74
N CYS A 10 0.24 21.62 8.69
CA CYS A 10 -1.12 21.20 8.36
C CYS A 10 -1.74 20.33 9.45
N GLN A 11 -0.99 19.35 9.98
CA GLN A 11 -1.46 18.50 11.06
C GLN A 11 -1.76 19.31 12.33
N GLU A 12 -0.89 20.25 12.68
CA GLU A 12 -1.08 21.15 13.82
C GLU A 12 -2.38 21.97 13.69
N GLY A 13 -2.66 22.51 12.51
CA GLY A 13 -3.90 23.25 12.24
C GLY A 13 -5.15 22.37 12.32
N ILE A 14 -5.08 21.14 11.83
CA ILE A 14 -6.17 20.15 11.94
C ILE A 14 -6.42 19.80 13.41
N ASP A 15 -5.36 19.59 14.19
CA ASP A 15 -5.45 19.23 15.59
C ASP A 15 -6.01 20.38 16.43
N GLU A 16 -5.60 21.61 16.15
CA GLU A 16 -6.14 22.81 16.79
C GLU A 16 -7.63 22.97 16.52
N TYR A 17 -8.05 22.91 15.26
CA TYR A 17 -9.46 23.02 14.89
C TYR A 17 -10.32 21.94 15.55
N ASN A 18 -9.89 20.68 15.46
CA ASN A 18 -10.70 19.56 15.94
C ASN A 18 -10.73 19.44 17.47
N ASN A 19 -9.67 19.85 18.17
CA ASN A 19 -9.52 19.54 19.60
C ASN A 19 -9.57 20.76 20.53
N LYS A 20 -9.34 21.98 20.02
CA LYS A 20 -9.28 23.20 20.86
C LYS A 20 -10.37 24.21 20.53
N HIS A 21 -10.80 24.29 19.27
CA HIS A 21 -11.79 25.27 18.85
C HIS A 21 -13.22 24.80 19.12
N GLU A 22 -13.97 25.56 19.92
CA GLU A 22 -15.38 25.31 20.22
C GLU A 22 -16.29 26.04 19.22
N HIS A 23 -17.31 25.33 18.72
CA HIS A 23 -18.27 25.88 17.77
C HIS A 23 -19.64 26.05 18.40
N ARG A 24 -20.28 27.20 18.15
CA ARG A 24 -21.63 27.49 18.64
C ARG A 24 -22.66 26.53 18.06
N GLU A 25 -22.53 26.18 16.78
CA GLU A 25 -23.39 25.24 16.05
C GLU A 25 -23.30 23.81 16.60
N LEU A 26 -22.19 23.49 17.28
CA LEU A 26 -22.00 22.20 17.95
C LEU A 26 -22.43 22.24 19.43
N GLY A 27 -23.00 23.35 19.89
CA GLY A 27 -23.43 23.55 21.27
C GLY A 27 -22.28 23.91 22.21
N GLY A 28 -21.26 24.62 21.72
CA GLY A 28 -20.07 24.96 22.50
C GLY A 28 -19.11 23.78 22.69
N MET A 29 -19.15 22.80 21.78
CA MET A 29 -18.24 21.66 21.77
C MET A 29 -17.20 21.80 20.66
N THR A 30 -16.06 21.16 20.84
CA THR A 30 -15.11 20.94 19.74
C THR A 30 -15.62 19.85 18.78
N PRO A 31 -15.17 19.85 17.51
CA PRO A 31 -15.54 18.80 16.56
C PRO A 31 -15.25 17.38 17.08
N ALA A 32 -14.11 17.18 17.75
CA ALA A 32 -13.74 15.88 18.34
C ALA A 32 -14.67 15.46 19.49
N GLN A 33 -15.06 16.40 20.37
CA GLN A 33 -16.04 16.14 21.41
C GLN A 33 -17.40 15.77 20.82
N LYS A 34 -17.87 16.53 19.82
CA LYS A 34 -19.15 16.26 19.17
C LYS A 34 -19.16 14.89 18.47
N ARG A 35 -18.08 14.55 17.76
CA ARG A 35 -17.92 13.24 17.12
C ARG A 35 -18.00 12.11 18.14
N ARG A 36 -17.32 12.22 19.29
CA ARG A 36 -17.41 11.20 20.35
C ARG A 36 -18.84 11.03 20.86
N GLN A 37 -19.53 12.13 21.15
CA GLN A 37 -20.93 12.11 21.58
C GLN A 37 -21.86 11.43 20.54
N LEU A 38 -21.64 11.67 19.25
CA LEU A 38 -22.43 11.04 18.19
C LEU A 38 -22.11 9.55 18.06
N MET A 39 -20.84 9.17 18.14
CA MET A 39 -20.42 7.77 18.08
C MET A 39 -20.95 6.94 19.25
N GLU A 40 -21.02 7.50 20.46
CA GLU A 40 -21.61 6.83 21.64
C GLU A 40 -23.09 6.49 21.47
N LYS A 41 -23.80 7.23 20.61
CA LYS A 41 -25.22 7.02 20.32
C LYS A 41 -25.45 6.13 19.10
N MET A 42 -24.40 5.80 18.37
CA MET A 42 -24.51 5.02 17.13
C MET A 42 -24.55 3.53 17.45
N ASN A 43 -25.38 2.78 16.74
CA ASN A 43 -25.34 1.32 16.84
C ASN A 43 -24.04 0.82 16.17
N PRO A 44 -23.20 0.01 16.87
CA PRO A 44 -22.01 -0.57 16.25
C PRO A 44 -22.27 -1.36 14.97
N ASP A 45 -23.45 -1.96 14.82
CA ASP A 45 -23.82 -2.71 13.62
C ASP A 45 -24.05 -1.80 12.38
N ASP A 46 -24.28 -0.50 12.59
CA ASP A 46 -24.40 0.48 11.51
C ASP A 46 -23.03 0.98 11.01
N LEU A 47 -21.94 0.61 11.70
CA LEU A 47 -20.57 0.98 11.35
C LEU A 47 -19.92 -0.11 10.49
N VAL A 48 -19.80 0.17 9.19
CA VAL A 48 -19.00 -0.66 8.28
C VAL A 48 -17.57 -0.12 8.24
N PHE A 49 -16.67 -0.83 8.91
CA PHE A 49 -15.24 -0.52 8.85
C PHE A 49 -14.58 -1.19 7.66
N VAL A 50 -13.76 -0.41 6.97
CA VAL A 50 -12.88 -0.92 5.92
C VAL A 50 -11.85 -1.86 6.56
N THR A 51 -11.78 -3.09 6.07
CA THR A 51 -10.76 -4.06 6.50
C THR A 51 -9.36 -3.61 6.06
N PRO A 52 -8.27 -4.06 6.72
CA PRO A 52 -6.91 -3.74 6.28
C PRO A 52 -6.61 -4.10 4.82
N VAL A 53 -7.28 -5.13 4.28
CA VAL A 53 -7.15 -5.55 2.88
C VAL A 53 -7.86 -4.56 1.95
N GLU A 54 -9.08 -4.15 2.28
CA GLU A 54 -9.81 -3.16 1.48
C GLU A 54 -9.14 -1.78 1.54
N ALA A 55 -8.62 -1.38 2.71
CA ALA A 55 -7.91 -0.12 2.90
C ALA A 55 -6.66 -0.02 2.01
N ARG A 56 -5.97 -1.14 1.81
CA ARG A 56 -4.80 -1.23 0.92
C ARG A 56 -5.18 -0.95 -0.54
N ASP A 57 -6.39 -1.31 -0.94
CA ASP A 57 -6.83 -1.31 -2.34
C ASP A 57 -7.58 -0.03 -2.73
N LEU A 58 -8.23 0.65 -1.77
CA LEU A 58 -9.15 1.77 -2.00
C LEU A 58 -8.53 2.99 -2.71
N PHE A 59 -7.21 3.16 -2.68
CA PHE A 59 -6.54 4.34 -3.25
C PHE A 59 -5.37 4.00 -4.17
N ARG A 60 -5.26 2.74 -4.61
CA ARG A 60 -4.18 2.34 -5.52
C ARG A 60 -4.56 2.67 -6.96
N PRO A 61 -3.77 3.51 -7.68
CA PRO A 61 -3.95 3.65 -9.11
C PRO A 61 -3.80 2.30 -9.78
N SER A 62 -4.52 2.12 -10.89
CA SER A 62 -4.51 0.87 -11.64
C SER A 62 -4.39 1.08 -13.14
N THR A 63 -3.80 0.11 -13.82
CA THR A 63 -3.70 0.11 -15.28
C THR A 63 -3.80 -1.32 -15.81
N LEU A 64 -4.28 -1.47 -17.05
CA LEU A 64 -4.36 -2.78 -17.69
C LEU A 64 -2.99 -3.18 -18.27
N ARG A 65 -2.54 -4.39 -17.96
CA ARG A 65 -1.33 -5.00 -18.53
C ARG A 65 -1.60 -6.44 -18.94
N VAL A 66 -0.75 -6.98 -19.80
CA VAL A 66 -0.83 -8.39 -20.19
C VAL A 66 0.11 -9.17 -19.28
N ALA A 67 -0.42 -10.20 -18.61
CA ALA A 67 0.41 -11.17 -17.90
C ALA A 67 1.03 -12.12 -18.94
N GLN A 68 2.33 -12.38 -18.84
CA GLN A 68 3.02 -13.22 -19.80
C GLN A 68 4.13 -14.03 -19.14
N ARG A 69 4.03 -15.36 -19.21
CA ARG A 69 5.03 -16.34 -18.73
C ARG A 69 5.44 -16.10 -17.27
N GLY A 70 4.47 -15.78 -16.42
CA GLY A 70 4.71 -15.47 -15.00
C GLY A 70 5.19 -14.05 -14.72
N TRP A 71 5.36 -13.23 -15.76
CA TRP A 71 5.82 -11.84 -15.67
C TRP A 71 4.72 -10.85 -15.99
N LEU A 72 4.93 -9.63 -15.49
CA LEU A 72 4.10 -8.48 -15.76
C LEU A 72 4.97 -7.22 -15.82
N GLN A 73 4.88 -6.47 -16.91
CA GLN A 73 5.60 -5.19 -17.04
C GLN A 73 4.70 -4.03 -16.63
N LEU A 74 5.19 -3.19 -15.72
CA LEU A 74 4.55 -1.93 -15.33
C LEU A 74 5.60 -0.81 -15.39
N PHE A 75 5.42 0.13 -16.31
CA PHE A 75 6.42 1.15 -16.65
C PHE A 75 7.77 0.49 -17.01
N ASN A 76 8.85 0.87 -16.32
CA ASN A 76 10.19 0.32 -16.52
C ASN A 76 10.48 -0.88 -15.59
N ASN A 77 9.50 -1.33 -14.80
CA ASN A 77 9.64 -2.39 -13.81
C ASN A 77 9.03 -3.69 -14.33
N TYR A 78 9.65 -4.81 -13.95
CA TYR A 78 9.14 -6.16 -14.20
C TYR A 78 8.77 -6.83 -12.88
N TYR A 79 7.56 -7.34 -12.82
CA TYR A 79 6.99 -8.00 -11.65
C TYR A 79 6.78 -9.46 -11.95
N PHE A 80 7.05 -10.33 -10.99
CA PHE A 80 6.92 -11.77 -11.14
C PHE A 80 6.01 -12.38 -10.07
N SER A 81 5.22 -13.35 -10.50
CA SER A 81 4.56 -14.31 -9.62
C SER A 81 4.25 -15.57 -10.43
N THR A 82 4.44 -16.74 -9.86
CA THR A 82 4.06 -18.00 -10.52
C THR A 82 2.56 -18.06 -10.81
N LYS A 83 1.75 -17.37 -10.00
CA LYS A 83 0.29 -17.25 -10.17
C LYS A 83 -0.13 -16.45 -11.40
N LEU A 84 0.77 -15.66 -12.00
CA LEU A 84 0.48 -14.98 -13.27
C LEU A 84 0.32 -15.97 -14.44
N LEU A 85 0.78 -17.22 -14.29
CA LEU A 85 0.52 -18.29 -15.27
C LEU A 85 -0.96 -18.65 -15.37
N ASP A 86 -1.75 -18.46 -14.29
CA ASP A 86 -3.19 -18.73 -14.27
C ASP A 86 -3.97 -17.75 -15.20
N VAL A 87 -3.33 -16.67 -15.62
CA VAL A 87 -3.86 -15.61 -16.48
C VAL A 87 -2.93 -15.29 -17.66
N ASP A 88 -2.13 -16.27 -18.10
CA ASP A 88 -1.15 -16.10 -19.18
C ASP A 88 -1.81 -15.59 -20.48
N GLY A 89 -1.22 -14.56 -21.09
CA GLY A 89 -1.73 -13.88 -22.28
C GLY A 89 -2.96 -13.00 -22.05
N GLN A 90 -3.52 -12.96 -20.84
CA GLN A 90 -4.72 -12.18 -20.53
C GLN A 90 -4.39 -10.76 -20.07
N LYS A 91 -5.29 -9.82 -20.40
CA LYS A 91 -5.26 -8.46 -19.85
C LYS A 91 -5.79 -8.46 -18.41
N VAL A 92 -4.94 -8.10 -17.47
CA VAL A 92 -5.22 -7.99 -16.04
C VAL A 92 -5.14 -6.55 -15.55
N GLN A 93 -5.85 -6.24 -14.47
CA GLN A 93 -5.74 -4.97 -13.76
C GLN A 93 -4.57 -5.04 -12.77
N VAL A 94 -3.65 -4.09 -12.89
CA VAL A 94 -2.46 -4.00 -12.05
C VAL A 94 -2.57 -2.76 -11.20
N MET A 95 -2.70 -2.94 -9.89
CA MET A 95 -2.77 -1.87 -8.91
C MET A 95 -1.40 -1.71 -8.24
N PHE A 96 -0.90 -0.49 -8.14
CA PHE A 96 0.44 -0.20 -7.65
C PHE A 96 0.44 0.94 -6.64
N ASP A 97 1.46 0.96 -5.79
CA ASP A 97 1.71 2.06 -4.86
C ASP A 97 2.72 3.03 -5.50
N ILE A 98 2.41 4.32 -5.49
CA ILE A 98 3.28 5.37 -6.07
C ILE A 98 4.50 5.68 -5.20
N HIS A 99 4.48 5.24 -3.94
CA HIS A 99 5.55 5.43 -2.96
C HIS A 99 6.37 4.16 -2.71
N ASP A 100 5.85 2.98 -3.06
CA ASP A 100 6.54 1.70 -2.88
C ASP A 100 6.40 0.80 -4.11
N PRO A 101 7.46 0.64 -4.93
CA PRO A 101 7.42 -0.20 -6.11
C PRO A 101 7.68 -1.69 -5.82
N SER A 102 7.85 -2.11 -4.56
CA SER A 102 8.29 -3.47 -4.20
C SER A 102 7.35 -4.58 -4.71
N GLN A 103 6.06 -4.29 -4.81
CA GLN A 103 5.05 -5.24 -5.27
C GLN A 103 3.87 -4.54 -5.93
N VAL A 104 3.15 -5.30 -6.75
CA VAL A 104 1.87 -4.91 -7.34
C VAL A 104 0.78 -5.92 -7.00
N ILE A 105 -0.46 -5.46 -7.01
CA ILE A 105 -1.65 -6.31 -6.86
C ILE A 105 -2.22 -6.57 -8.26
N VAL A 106 -2.47 -7.83 -8.56
CA VAL A 106 -3.00 -8.24 -9.86
C VAL A 106 -4.39 -8.82 -9.67
N ARG A 107 -5.33 -8.28 -10.45
CA ARG A 107 -6.73 -8.71 -10.50
C ARG A 107 -7.13 -8.99 -11.95
N LYS A 108 -8.11 -9.87 -12.15
CA LYS A 108 -8.82 -9.97 -13.43
C LYS A 108 -9.63 -8.68 -13.68
N GLN A 109 -10.12 -8.50 -14.90
CA GLN A 109 -10.92 -7.31 -15.25
C GLN A 109 -12.26 -7.25 -14.52
N ASP A 110 -12.78 -8.40 -14.08
CA ASP A 110 -13.98 -8.48 -13.22
C ASP A 110 -13.68 -8.16 -11.74
N GLY A 111 -12.44 -7.78 -11.41
CA GLY A 111 -12.00 -7.47 -10.05
C GLY A 111 -11.54 -8.69 -9.24
N THR A 112 -11.64 -9.91 -9.76
CA THR A 112 -11.19 -11.12 -9.05
C THR A 112 -9.70 -11.06 -8.74
N PHE A 113 -9.33 -11.24 -7.47
CA PHE A 113 -7.93 -11.28 -7.05
C PHE A 113 -7.18 -12.46 -7.68
N VAL A 114 -5.99 -12.19 -8.21
CA VAL A 114 -5.08 -13.21 -8.78
C VAL A 114 -3.91 -13.42 -7.84
N CYS A 115 -3.07 -12.40 -7.65
CA CYS A 115 -1.87 -12.51 -6.83
C CYS A 115 -1.27 -11.15 -6.48
N TYR A 116 -0.33 -11.18 -5.53
CA TYR A 116 0.74 -10.20 -5.44
C TYR A 116 1.87 -10.62 -6.39
N ALA A 117 2.46 -9.67 -7.11
CA ALA A 117 3.64 -9.89 -7.94
C ALA A 117 4.78 -8.98 -7.48
N GLU A 118 5.97 -9.55 -7.30
CA GLU A 118 7.12 -8.89 -6.69
C GLU A 118 8.05 -8.30 -7.76
N LEU A 119 8.58 -7.11 -7.49
CA LEU A 119 9.56 -6.45 -8.35
C LEU A 119 10.80 -7.33 -8.50
N ASP A 120 11.21 -7.60 -9.74
CA ASP A 120 12.35 -8.47 -10.05
C ASP A 120 12.28 -9.86 -9.37
N GLY A 121 11.07 -10.34 -9.01
CA GLY A 121 10.88 -11.50 -8.11
C GLY A 121 11.40 -12.86 -8.60
N ASN A 122 11.81 -12.98 -9.87
CA ASN A 122 12.49 -14.18 -10.40
C ASN A 122 13.86 -13.87 -11.01
N LYS A 123 14.40 -12.68 -10.73
CA LYS A 123 15.76 -12.32 -11.09
C LYS A 123 16.70 -13.04 -10.13
N ARG A 124 17.57 -13.86 -10.68
CA ARG A 124 18.67 -14.48 -9.94
C ARG A 124 19.95 -13.77 -10.35
N ASP A 125 20.94 -13.77 -9.46
CA ASP A 125 22.28 -13.28 -9.80
C ASP A 125 22.75 -13.97 -11.08
N ALA A 126 23.36 -13.20 -11.98
CA ALA A 126 23.79 -13.66 -13.30
C ALA A 126 24.78 -14.86 -13.22
N PHE A 127 25.43 -15.02 -12.07
CA PHE A 127 26.23 -16.19 -11.72
C PHE A 127 25.78 -16.71 -10.35
N PRO A 128 25.60 -18.03 -10.18
CA PRO A 128 25.32 -18.60 -8.86
C PRO A 128 26.51 -18.29 -7.95
N MET A 129 26.32 -17.43 -6.95
CA MET A 129 27.34 -17.22 -5.92
C MET A 129 27.62 -18.55 -5.23
N PRO A 130 28.89 -19.01 -5.18
CA PRO A 130 29.25 -20.16 -4.35
C PRO A 130 28.79 -19.91 -2.91
N PHE A 131 28.24 -20.95 -2.26
CA PHE A 131 27.69 -20.86 -0.90
C PHE A 131 28.68 -20.25 0.12
N VAL A 132 29.98 -20.47 -0.09
CA VAL A 132 31.07 -19.92 0.71
C VAL A 132 31.13 -18.38 0.63
N GLU A 133 30.97 -17.80 -0.56
CA GLU A 133 30.98 -16.34 -0.78
C GLU A 133 29.73 -15.69 -0.21
N LYS A 134 28.54 -16.31 -0.39
CA LYS A 134 27.30 -15.85 0.27
C LYS A 134 27.46 -15.79 1.79
N THR A 135 27.99 -16.87 2.39
CA THR A 135 28.24 -16.93 3.84
C THR A 135 29.28 -15.91 4.31
N ARG A 136 30.23 -15.54 3.44
CA ARG A 136 31.24 -14.50 3.73
C ARG A 136 30.62 -13.11 3.72
N GLN A 137 29.79 -12.80 2.72
CA GLN A 137 29.07 -11.53 2.64
C GLN A 137 28.07 -11.34 3.78
N GLU A 138 27.30 -12.37 4.13
CA GLU A 138 26.37 -12.34 5.27
C GLU A 138 27.09 -12.15 6.62
N ARG A 139 28.31 -12.70 6.76
CA ARG A 139 29.17 -12.46 7.94
C ARG A 139 29.69 -11.02 7.97
N HIS A 140 30.03 -10.46 6.82
CA HIS A 140 30.47 -9.08 6.70
C HIS A 140 29.34 -8.09 7.00
N ALA A 141 28.14 -8.31 6.44
CA ALA A 141 26.95 -7.47 6.69
C ALA A 141 26.52 -7.46 8.17
N ARG A 142 26.68 -8.60 8.88
CA ARG A 142 26.45 -8.70 10.33
C ARG A 142 27.45 -7.93 11.19
N ARG A 143 28.66 -7.66 10.68
CA ARG A 143 29.70 -6.88 11.37
C ARG A 143 29.63 -5.38 11.08
N ALA A 144 28.86 -5.00 10.06
CA ALA A 144 28.65 -3.61 9.67
C ALA A 144 27.38 -2.99 10.30
N LYS A 145 26.65 -3.76 11.12
CA LYS A 145 25.65 -3.28 12.07
C LYS A 145 26.29 -3.15 13.45
#